data_AF-A0AA39IQF9-F1
#
_entry.id   AF-A0AA39IQF9-F1
#
_cell.length_a   1.000
_cell.length_b   1.000
_cell.length_c   1.000
_cell.angle_alpha   90.00
_cell.angle_beta   90.00
_cell.angle_gamma   90.00
#
_symmetry.space_group_name_H-M   'P 1'
#
loop_
_entity.id
_entity.type
_entity.pdbx_description
1 polymer ?
#
loop_
_entity_poly.entity_id
_entity_poly.type
_entity_poly.pdbx_seq_one_letter_code
_entity_poly.pdbx_strand_id
1 'polypeptide(L)'
;MYAKLFSSRVSEMFLRLFSCSLFLTLCFVFTPLYLRIIQVFITNKKYKFRKGYKLMTQIGIAQCGTCPGLVLLSFAIALNDDPVGLPTFFMKIMNSCRRVEAVLSVALAMERVLTVFAIKKGRICVDILTVIAWLYGIINTILLNSPWADFVVVPNEYGASYVTSLPVTPILKKASFYSSVGGSAITFVIYLIIIAQLVRQKLAIKTYKLEVHEKSIFLQSFVRFAGDTTMTLLYHVMTQTVPDSDLLNVSITLGYLINNLVLPPLFSVIVSRSLRIDVLLFIVKSTIVTPIHRMFLQISIAVLYISLCVVFTPFYVKLIHVFITNKKYKFLKAYKLMTQIGVVQCASCPAFIMLGYSIAVGYDPHNIASFLIKIMNGCRRAEAFLSVALGLERFQTIFRFQHFRFLVDGLIIVAWLYGLTNIALFNSPLSEFAVVPEKFGPAYNRSFPATAIIEKVNFCSSVTASVTTFLLYLLIVGHLLHQKLSVKTFQMEVNEKSIFIQAFVRFFGDTAMSLMYHVVPLLVPKSTVLQITTTLGYIVNSLVLPPVLSMIVSRSLRKDVVVFIVSKVSSVHAS
;
A
#
# COMPACT_ATOMS: atom_id res chain seq x y z
N MET A 1 -11.38 30.88 18.03
CA MET A 1 -12.31 30.45 16.96
C MET A 1 -11.56 30.07 15.67
N TYR A 2 -10.80 30.97 15.05
CA TYR A 2 -10.06 30.71 13.79
C TYR A 2 -9.10 29.51 13.80
N ALA A 3 -8.31 29.32 14.86
CA ALA A 3 -7.39 28.17 14.95
C ALA A 3 -8.11 26.81 15.01
N LYS A 4 -9.33 26.77 15.56
CA LYS A 4 -10.17 25.55 15.61
C LYS A 4 -10.75 25.21 14.24
N LEU A 5 -11.33 26.22 13.57
CA LEU A 5 -11.82 26.10 12.19
C LEU A 5 -10.70 25.64 11.23
N PHE A 6 -9.50 26.19 11.38
CA PHE A 6 -8.34 25.79 10.61
C PHE A 6 -7.94 24.33 10.89
N SER A 7 -7.91 23.92 12.16
CA SER A 7 -7.58 22.54 12.56
C SER A 7 -8.56 21.50 12.01
N SER A 8 -9.87 21.79 12.08
CA SER A 8 -10.91 20.88 11.57
C SER A 8 -10.80 20.70 10.07
N ARG A 9 -10.71 21.82 9.32
CA ARG A 9 -10.56 21.79 7.85
C ARG A 9 -9.30 21.06 7.40
N VAL A 10 -8.19 21.21 8.14
CA VAL A 10 -6.94 20.49 7.83
C VAL A 10 -7.09 18.99 8.08
N SER A 11 -7.79 18.57 9.13
CA SER A 11 -8.03 17.15 9.40
C SER A 11 -8.93 16.52 8.34
N GLU A 12 -9.97 17.22 7.94
CA GLU A 12 -10.91 16.78 6.90
C GLU A 12 -10.22 16.70 5.53
N MET A 13 -9.52 17.77 5.12
CA MET A 13 -8.74 17.78 3.88
C MET A 13 -7.69 16.67 3.87
N PHE A 14 -7.03 16.40 5.00
CA PHE A 14 -6.09 15.29 5.12
C PHE A 14 -6.77 13.94 4.94
N LEU A 15 -7.93 13.71 5.57
CA LEU A 15 -8.67 12.46 5.44
C LEU A 15 -9.12 12.25 3.99
N ARG A 16 -9.65 13.29 3.32
CA ARG A 16 -10.00 13.30 1.89
C ARG A 16 -8.83 12.90 1.01
N LEU A 17 -7.72 13.63 1.11
CA LEU A 17 -6.54 13.33 0.30
C LEU A 17 -5.99 11.93 0.57
N PHE A 18 -5.99 11.51 1.84
CA PHE A 18 -5.57 10.17 2.25
C PHE A 18 -6.46 9.08 1.64
N SER A 19 -7.78 9.19 1.75
CA SER A 19 -8.71 8.20 1.20
C SER A 19 -8.64 8.13 -0.32
N CYS A 20 -8.63 9.28 -1.01
CA CYS A 20 -8.52 9.33 -2.47
C CYS A 20 -7.23 8.67 -2.95
N SER A 21 -6.12 9.06 -2.35
CA SER A 21 -4.79 8.52 -2.62
C SER A 21 -4.73 7.00 -2.45
N LEU A 22 -5.28 6.49 -1.34
CA LEU A 22 -5.30 5.07 -1.04
C LEU A 22 -6.19 4.27 -2.00
N PHE A 23 -7.39 4.76 -2.28
CA PHE A 23 -8.33 4.12 -3.20
C PHE A 23 -7.76 4.05 -4.62
N LEU A 24 -7.25 5.18 -5.14
CA LEU A 24 -6.61 5.24 -6.46
C LEU A 24 -5.42 4.27 -6.52
N THR A 25 -4.57 4.25 -5.50
CA THR A 25 -3.40 3.36 -5.47
C THR A 25 -3.80 1.90 -5.57
N LEU A 26 -4.74 1.46 -4.74
CA LEU A 26 -5.19 0.06 -4.72
C LEU A 26 -5.88 -0.31 -6.04
N CYS A 27 -6.73 0.58 -6.58
CA CYS A 27 -7.36 0.41 -7.89
C CYS A 27 -6.32 0.26 -9.03
N PHE A 28 -5.39 1.19 -9.15
CA PHE A 28 -4.41 1.22 -10.23
C PHE A 28 -3.32 0.14 -10.14
N VAL A 29 -3.03 -0.36 -8.92
CA VAL A 29 -2.06 -1.45 -8.72
C VAL A 29 -2.71 -2.82 -8.94
N PHE A 30 -3.85 -3.07 -8.30
CA PHE A 30 -4.41 -4.42 -8.27
C PHE A 30 -5.35 -4.74 -9.44
N THR A 31 -6.02 -3.75 -10.05
CA THR A 31 -6.88 -4.01 -11.23
C THR A 31 -6.09 -4.55 -12.42
N PRO A 32 -4.95 -3.96 -12.82
CA PRO A 32 -4.16 -4.51 -13.91
C PRO A 32 -3.67 -5.93 -13.59
N LEU A 33 -3.17 -6.17 -12.37
CA LEU A 33 -2.76 -7.51 -11.93
C LEU A 33 -3.92 -8.50 -12.03
N TYR A 34 -5.13 -8.11 -11.62
CA TYR A 34 -6.29 -8.97 -11.68
C TYR A 34 -6.73 -9.24 -13.13
N LEU A 35 -6.83 -8.20 -13.97
CA LEU A 35 -7.10 -8.37 -15.41
C LEU A 35 -6.09 -9.30 -16.08
N ARG A 36 -4.82 -9.28 -15.67
CA ARG A 36 -3.81 -10.23 -16.14
C ARG A 36 -4.09 -11.67 -15.71
N ILE A 37 -4.49 -11.89 -14.45
CA ILE A 37 -4.89 -13.22 -13.99
C ILE A 37 -6.10 -13.75 -14.78
N ILE A 38 -7.10 -12.90 -15.00
CA ILE A 38 -8.29 -13.21 -15.82
C ILE A 38 -7.86 -13.57 -17.24
N GLN A 39 -6.95 -12.80 -17.84
CA GLN A 39 -6.40 -13.08 -19.17
C GLN A 39 -5.69 -14.43 -19.22
N VAL A 40 -4.91 -14.79 -18.21
CA VAL A 40 -4.26 -16.12 -18.11
C VAL A 40 -5.31 -17.23 -18.05
N PHE A 41 -6.40 -17.06 -17.28
CA PHE A 41 -7.48 -18.04 -17.20
C PHE A 41 -8.23 -18.22 -18.53
N ILE A 42 -8.42 -17.14 -19.30
CA ILE A 42 -9.10 -17.18 -20.60
C ILE A 42 -8.23 -17.79 -21.70
N THR A 43 -6.94 -17.43 -21.73
CA THR A 43 -6.03 -17.78 -22.83
C THR A 43 -5.41 -19.17 -22.67
N ASN A 44 -5.07 -19.59 -21.45
CA ASN A 44 -4.40 -20.87 -21.24
C ASN A 44 -5.42 -22.03 -21.25
N LYS A 45 -5.23 -22.96 -22.19
CA LYS A 45 -6.07 -24.17 -22.34
C LYS A 45 -6.21 -24.96 -21.02
N LYS A 46 -5.17 -24.97 -20.17
CA LYS A 46 -5.18 -25.64 -18.86
C LYS A 46 -6.31 -25.16 -17.94
N TYR A 47 -6.60 -23.87 -17.94
CA TYR A 47 -7.61 -23.25 -17.07
C TYR A 47 -8.95 -23.09 -17.80
N LYS A 48 -8.91 -22.72 -19.10
CA LYS A 48 -10.08 -22.40 -19.91
C LYS A 48 -11.18 -23.47 -19.91
N PHE A 49 -10.81 -24.76 -19.93
CA PHE A 49 -11.78 -25.85 -20.03
C PHE A 49 -12.39 -26.28 -18.68
N ARG A 50 -11.85 -25.82 -17.56
CA ARG A 50 -12.33 -26.19 -16.22
C ARG A 50 -13.42 -25.22 -15.77
N LYS A 51 -14.59 -25.73 -15.41
CA LYS A 51 -15.78 -24.93 -15.07
C LYS A 51 -15.55 -24.02 -13.86
N GLY A 52 -14.91 -24.51 -12.79
CA GLY A 52 -14.51 -23.68 -11.65
C GLY A 52 -13.66 -22.46 -12.04
N TYR A 53 -12.71 -22.59 -12.99
CA TYR A 53 -11.91 -21.45 -13.45
C TYR A 53 -12.73 -20.48 -14.31
N LYS A 54 -13.70 -20.96 -15.10
CA LYS A 54 -14.64 -20.06 -15.83
C LYS A 54 -15.45 -19.20 -14.86
N LEU A 55 -15.95 -19.79 -13.77
CA LEU A 55 -16.66 -19.05 -12.72
C LEU A 55 -15.73 -18.05 -12.02
N MET A 56 -14.50 -18.43 -11.69
CA MET A 56 -13.51 -17.50 -11.14
C MET A 56 -13.18 -16.35 -12.09
N THR A 57 -13.13 -16.59 -13.40
CA THR A 57 -12.97 -15.53 -14.42
C THR A 57 -14.16 -14.57 -14.37
N GLN A 58 -15.40 -15.05 -14.31
CA GLN A 58 -16.58 -14.19 -14.22
C GLN A 58 -16.64 -13.39 -12.92
N ILE A 59 -16.31 -14.01 -11.78
CA ILE A 59 -16.16 -13.32 -10.50
C ILE A 59 -15.10 -12.22 -10.61
N GLY A 60 -13.95 -12.53 -11.21
CA GLY A 60 -12.89 -11.54 -11.44
C GLY A 60 -13.34 -10.39 -12.34
N ILE A 61 -14.14 -10.65 -13.38
CA ILE A 61 -14.71 -9.60 -14.24
C ILE A 61 -15.65 -8.70 -13.42
N ALA A 62 -16.55 -9.28 -12.62
CA ALA A 62 -17.43 -8.51 -11.75
C ALA A 62 -16.63 -7.66 -10.75
N GLN A 63 -15.60 -8.23 -10.13
CA GLN A 63 -14.72 -7.51 -9.20
C GLN A 63 -13.93 -6.39 -9.90
N CYS A 64 -13.37 -6.61 -11.09
CA CYS A 64 -12.74 -5.55 -11.88
C CYS A 64 -13.74 -4.45 -12.28
N GLY A 65 -15.01 -4.80 -12.52
CA GLY A 65 -16.09 -3.85 -12.78
C GLY A 65 -16.38 -2.90 -11.62
N THR A 66 -15.91 -3.20 -10.40
CA THR A 66 -16.02 -2.29 -9.26
C THR A 66 -15.02 -1.14 -9.30
N CYS A 67 -13.90 -1.30 -10.02
CA CYS A 67 -12.79 -0.36 -10.00
C CYS A 67 -13.14 1.03 -10.59
N PRO A 68 -13.81 1.16 -11.76
CA PRO A 68 -14.17 2.46 -12.29
C PRO A 68 -15.00 3.32 -11.33
N GLY A 69 -15.96 2.70 -10.63
CA GLY A 69 -16.77 3.37 -9.61
C GLY A 69 -15.92 3.92 -8.46
N LEU A 70 -14.96 3.14 -7.96
CA LEU A 70 -14.08 3.57 -6.86
C LEU A 70 -13.05 4.62 -7.28
N VAL A 71 -12.54 4.55 -8.51
CA VAL A 71 -11.66 5.59 -9.07
C VAL A 71 -12.42 6.90 -9.20
N LEU A 72 -13.63 6.89 -9.77
CA LEU A 72 -14.45 8.08 -9.92
C LEU A 72 -14.97 8.62 -8.58
N LEU A 73 -15.31 7.74 -7.63
CA LEU A 73 -15.60 8.12 -6.25
C LEU A 73 -14.41 8.87 -5.62
N SER A 74 -13.17 8.42 -5.88
CA SER A 74 -11.98 9.11 -5.38
C SER A 74 -11.85 10.52 -5.95
N PHE A 75 -12.15 10.71 -7.23
CA PHE A 75 -12.20 12.05 -7.83
C PHE A 75 -13.35 12.89 -7.24
N ALA A 76 -14.52 12.30 -7.04
CA ALA A 76 -15.66 12.98 -6.45
C ALA A 76 -15.36 13.48 -5.02
N ILE A 77 -14.73 12.64 -4.18
CA ILE A 77 -14.27 13.02 -2.83
C ILE A 77 -13.24 14.14 -2.89
N ALA A 78 -12.31 14.09 -3.86
CA ALA A 78 -11.27 15.12 -4.02
C ALA A 78 -11.85 16.47 -4.45
N LEU A 79 -12.83 16.46 -5.35
CA LEU A 79 -13.53 17.65 -5.85
C LEU A 79 -14.65 18.13 -4.91
N ASN A 80 -15.06 17.27 -3.98
CA ASN A 80 -16.26 17.41 -3.18
C ASN A 80 -17.54 17.64 -3.99
N ASP A 81 -17.60 17.05 -5.17
CA ASP A 81 -18.67 17.21 -6.13
C ASP A 81 -18.81 15.92 -6.94
N ASP A 82 -20.00 15.69 -7.51
CA ASP A 82 -20.26 14.58 -8.42
C ASP A 82 -20.43 15.13 -9.85
N PRO A 83 -19.32 15.43 -10.54
CA PRO A 83 -19.37 16.11 -11.82
C PRO A 83 -20.17 15.27 -12.82
N VAL A 84 -21.29 15.84 -13.28
CA VAL A 84 -22.18 15.24 -14.30
C VAL A 84 -22.86 13.93 -13.84
N GLY A 85 -22.79 13.58 -12.54
CA GLY A 85 -23.35 12.32 -12.02
C GLY A 85 -22.58 11.06 -12.45
N LEU A 86 -21.37 11.22 -12.99
CA LEU A 86 -20.59 10.13 -13.56
C LEU A 86 -20.09 9.14 -12.47
N PRO A 87 -19.47 9.60 -11.37
CA PRO A 87 -19.26 8.79 -10.17
C PRO A 87 -20.51 8.03 -9.72
N THR A 88 -21.66 8.69 -9.61
CA THR A 88 -22.93 8.04 -9.24
C THR A 88 -23.30 6.91 -10.18
N PHE A 89 -23.24 7.13 -11.50
CA PHE A 89 -23.53 6.08 -12.49
C PHE A 89 -22.63 4.84 -12.33
N PHE A 90 -21.31 5.03 -12.22
CA PHE A 90 -20.39 3.89 -12.06
C PHE A 90 -20.49 3.22 -10.69
N MET A 91 -20.92 3.94 -9.65
CA MET A 91 -21.19 3.35 -8.33
C MET A 91 -22.45 2.46 -8.35
N LYS A 92 -23.45 2.77 -9.19
CA LYS A 92 -24.58 1.86 -9.46
C LYS A 92 -24.11 0.57 -10.12
N ILE A 93 -23.24 0.67 -11.12
CA ILE A 93 -22.63 -0.51 -11.78
C ILE A 93 -21.82 -1.31 -10.76
N MET A 94 -20.99 -0.65 -9.95
CA MET A 94 -20.21 -1.28 -8.89
C MET A 94 -21.13 -2.08 -7.94
N ASN A 95 -22.22 -1.47 -7.47
CA ASN A 95 -23.18 -2.12 -6.58
C ASN A 95 -23.78 -3.37 -7.23
N SER A 96 -24.17 -3.30 -8.50
CA SER A 96 -24.67 -4.45 -9.26
C SER A 96 -23.64 -5.55 -9.43
N CYS A 97 -22.39 -5.22 -9.81
CA CYS A 97 -21.31 -6.19 -9.93
C CYS A 97 -21.08 -6.98 -8.64
N ARG A 98 -21.20 -6.33 -7.48
CA ARG A 98 -21.09 -6.99 -6.18
C ARG A 98 -22.23 -7.97 -5.91
N ARG A 99 -23.43 -7.72 -6.45
CA ARG A 99 -24.55 -8.68 -6.38
C ARG A 99 -24.31 -9.89 -7.28
N VAL A 100 -23.81 -9.66 -8.50
CA VAL A 100 -23.38 -10.74 -9.39
C VAL A 100 -22.34 -11.62 -8.70
N GLU A 101 -21.33 -11.00 -8.08
CA GLU A 101 -20.27 -11.69 -7.36
C GLU A 101 -20.79 -12.59 -6.23
N ALA A 102 -21.74 -12.10 -5.43
CA ALA A 102 -22.30 -12.88 -4.32
C ALA A 102 -22.99 -14.16 -4.83
N VAL A 103 -23.78 -14.07 -5.91
CA VAL A 103 -24.47 -15.23 -6.49
C VAL A 103 -23.49 -16.16 -7.23
N LEU A 104 -22.51 -15.61 -7.95
CA LEU A 104 -21.46 -16.41 -8.59
C LEU A 104 -20.60 -17.15 -7.55
N SER A 105 -20.42 -16.60 -6.35
CA SER A 105 -19.71 -17.25 -5.25
C SER A 105 -20.46 -18.49 -4.73
N VAL A 106 -21.80 -18.47 -4.74
CA VAL A 106 -22.64 -19.65 -4.47
C VAL A 106 -22.49 -20.67 -5.59
N ALA A 107 -22.57 -20.25 -6.85
CA ALA A 107 -22.40 -21.12 -8.01
C ALA A 107 -21.03 -21.82 -8.01
N LEU A 108 -19.96 -21.10 -7.66
CA LEU A 108 -18.60 -21.65 -7.53
C LEU A 108 -18.50 -22.66 -6.38
N ALA A 109 -19.09 -22.36 -5.22
CA ALA A 109 -19.10 -23.30 -4.10
C ALA A 109 -19.87 -24.59 -4.45
N MET A 110 -21.01 -24.45 -5.14
CA MET A 110 -21.80 -25.60 -5.61
C MET A 110 -21.02 -26.44 -6.64
N GLU A 111 -20.30 -25.81 -7.58
CA GLU A 111 -19.46 -26.54 -8.55
C GLU A 111 -18.36 -27.36 -7.85
N ARG A 112 -17.77 -26.80 -6.79
CA ARG A 112 -16.77 -27.50 -5.98
C ARG A 112 -17.39 -28.70 -5.24
N VAL A 113 -18.58 -28.56 -4.65
CA VAL A 113 -19.31 -29.70 -4.05
C VAL A 113 -19.57 -30.78 -5.09
N LEU A 114 -20.16 -30.43 -6.24
CA LEU A 114 -20.46 -31.39 -7.29
C LEU A 114 -19.21 -32.14 -7.78
N THR A 115 -18.06 -31.46 -7.78
CA THR A 115 -16.77 -32.05 -8.11
C THR A 115 -16.31 -33.02 -7.02
N VAL A 116 -16.38 -32.64 -5.74
CA VAL A 116 -15.97 -33.49 -4.60
C VAL A 116 -16.85 -34.74 -4.47
N PHE A 117 -18.15 -34.63 -4.76
CA PHE A 117 -19.08 -35.76 -4.76
C PHE A 117 -19.21 -36.48 -6.11
N ALA A 118 -18.46 -36.07 -7.13
CA ALA A 118 -18.51 -36.62 -8.49
C ALA A 118 -19.92 -36.66 -9.15
N ILE A 119 -20.81 -35.73 -8.78
CA ILE A 119 -22.18 -35.67 -9.29
C ILE A 119 -22.21 -34.93 -10.64
N LYS A 120 -22.33 -35.69 -11.75
CA LYS A 120 -22.35 -35.11 -13.11
C LYS A 120 -23.62 -34.29 -13.41
N LYS A 121 -24.80 -34.78 -12.99
CA LYS A 121 -26.11 -34.20 -13.36
C LYS A 121 -26.34 -32.79 -12.78
N GLY A 122 -25.72 -32.46 -11.64
CA GLY A 122 -25.88 -31.16 -10.97
C GLY A 122 -25.24 -29.97 -11.70
N ARG A 123 -24.46 -30.20 -12.78
CA ARG A 123 -23.78 -29.12 -13.50
C ARG A 123 -24.74 -28.12 -14.14
N ILE A 124 -25.94 -28.56 -14.53
CA ILE A 124 -26.98 -27.70 -15.10
C ILE A 124 -27.40 -26.62 -14.09
N CYS A 125 -27.55 -26.98 -12.81
CA CYS A 125 -27.90 -26.02 -11.76
C CYS A 125 -26.88 -24.88 -11.63
N VAL A 126 -25.58 -25.19 -11.78
CA VAL A 126 -24.52 -24.18 -11.74
C VAL A 126 -24.62 -23.22 -12.94
N ASP A 127 -24.95 -23.72 -14.13
CA ASP A 127 -25.13 -22.86 -15.31
C ASP A 127 -26.35 -21.94 -15.15
N ILE A 128 -27.47 -22.48 -14.65
CA ILE A 128 -28.67 -21.70 -14.35
C ILE A 128 -28.36 -20.61 -13.31
N LEU A 129 -27.69 -20.95 -12.20
CA LEU A 129 -27.28 -19.97 -11.18
C LEU A 129 -26.36 -18.89 -11.75
N THR A 130 -25.49 -19.25 -12.68
CA THR A 130 -24.59 -18.30 -13.36
C THR A 130 -25.37 -17.29 -14.21
N VAL A 131 -26.35 -17.76 -14.98
CA VAL A 131 -27.24 -16.89 -15.78
C VAL A 131 -28.07 -15.99 -14.86
N ILE A 132 -28.65 -16.54 -13.80
CA ILE A 132 -29.42 -15.79 -12.80
C ILE A 132 -28.54 -14.70 -12.16
N ALA A 133 -27.28 -15.00 -11.84
CA ALA A 133 -26.37 -14.01 -11.25
C ALA A 133 -26.21 -12.76 -12.13
N TRP A 134 -25.95 -12.95 -13.43
CA TRP A 134 -25.78 -11.83 -14.36
C TRP A 134 -27.09 -11.09 -14.66
N LEU A 135 -28.19 -11.82 -14.83
CA LEU A 135 -29.52 -11.22 -14.98
C LEU A 135 -29.87 -10.35 -13.76
N TYR A 136 -29.58 -10.84 -12.56
CA TYR A 136 -29.79 -10.09 -11.32
C TYR A 136 -28.98 -8.79 -11.29
N GLY A 137 -27.71 -8.82 -11.69
CA GLY A 137 -26.88 -7.62 -11.81
C GLY A 137 -27.41 -6.61 -12.84
N ILE A 138 -27.82 -7.09 -14.02
CA ILE A 138 -28.38 -6.23 -15.08
C ILE A 138 -29.68 -5.56 -14.62
N ILE A 139 -30.62 -6.34 -14.06
CA ILE A 139 -31.89 -5.82 -13.53
C ILE A 139 -31.62 -4.81 -12.42
N ASN A 140 -30.70 -5.10 -11.49
CA ASN A 140 -30.33 -4.17 -10.44
C ASN A 140 -29.77 -2.83 -11.00
N THR A 141 -28.93 -2.88 -12.03
CA THR A 141 -28.43 -1.67 -12.71
C THR A 141 -29.56 -0.90 -13.38
N ILE A 142 -30.47 -1.57 -14.08
CA ILE A 142 -31.62 -0.92 -14.74
C ILE A 142 -32.50 -0.23 -13.70
N LEU A 143 -32.83 -0.91 -12.60
CA LEU A 143 -33.63 -0.34 -11.51
C LEU A 143 -32.95 0.87 -10.87
N LEU A 144 -31.64 0.82 -10.62
CA LEU A 144 -30.89 1.95 -10.04
C LEU A 144 -30.74 3.14 -10.99
N ASN A 145 -30.93 2.95 -12.30
CA ASN A 145 -30.96 4.03 -13.29
C ASN A 145 -32.39 4.46 -13.65
N SER A 146 -33.41 3.86 -13.01
CA SER A 146 -34.82 4.22 -13.20
C SER A 146 -35.22 5.35 -12.23
N PRO A 147 -36.35 6.04 -12.48
CA PRO A 147 -36.84 7.07 -11.56
C PRO A 147 -37.36 6.52 -10.22
N TRP A 148 -37.46 5.19 -10.05
CA TRP A 148 -38.08 4.58 -8.87
C TRP A 148 -37.08 4.15 -7.78
N ALA A 149 -35.81 4.02 -8.12
CA ALA A 149 -34.75 3.66 -7.19
C ALA A 149 -33.43 4.32 -7.56
N ASP A 150 -32.65 4.71 -6.57
CA ASP A 150 -31.38 5.39 -6.80
C ASP A 150 -30.31 5.04 -5.75
N PHE A 151 -29.05 5.14 -6.17
CA PHE A 151 -27.86 4.91 -5.38
C PHE A 151 -26.83 5.97 -5.78
N VAL A 152 -26.68 6.98 -4.94
CA VAL A 152 -25.94 8.21 -5.24
C VAL A 152 -24.63 8.27 -4.49
N VAL A 153 -23.63 8.86 -5.13
CA VAL A 153 -22.37 9.22 -4.46
C VAL A 153 -22.61 10.43 -3.58
N VAL A 154 -22.18 10.34 -2.33
CA VAL A 154 -22.20 11.46 -1.39
C VAL A 154 -20.75 11.75 -1.02
N PRO A 155 -20.07 12.69 -1.72
CA PRO A 155 -18.63 12.93 -1.54
C PRO A 155 -18.24 13.26 -0.10
N ASN A 156 -19.09 14.03 0.60
CA ASN A 156 -18.89 14.39 2.00
C ASN A 156 -18.93 13.17 2.95
N GLU A 157 -19.60 12.09 2.57
CA GLU A 157 -19.67 10.85 3.36
C GLU A 157 -18.61 9.81 2.93
N TYR A 158 -17.72 10.14 1.98
CA TYR A 158 -16.67 9.23 1.48
C TYR A 158 -17.21 7.89 0.93
N GLY A 159 -18.45 7.91 0.43
CA GLY A 159 -19.17 6.70 0.04
C GLY A 159 -20.34 6.96 -0.90
N ALA A 160 -21.20 5.95 -0.99
CA ALA A 160 -22.44 6.03 -1.75
C ALA A 160 -23.58 5.43 -0.92
N SER A 161 -24.74 6.07 -1.03
CA SER A 161 -25.92 5.76 -0.22
C SER A 161 -27.15 5.59 -1.10
N TYR A 162 -28.10 4.82 -0.58
CA TYR A 162 -29.40 4.59 -1.23
C TYR A 162 -30.33 5.77 -0.92
N VAL A 163 -30.99 6.33 -1.94
CA VAL A 163 -31.96 7.43 -1.78
C VAL A 163 -33.30 6.88 -1.28
N THR A 164 -33.51 6.94 0.03
CA THR A 164 -34.67 6.32 0.71
C THR A 164 -36.01 6.99 0.43
N SER A 165 -36.03 8.19 -0.14
CA SER A 165 -37.25 8.89 -0.52
C SER A 165 -37.96 8.28 -1.73
N LEU A 166 -37.27 7.46 -2.53
CA LEU A 166 -37.85 6.81 -3.70
C LEU A 166 -38.54 5.49 -3.35
N PRO A 167 -39.68 5.16 -3.99
CA PRO A 167 -40.57 4.08 -3.54
C PRO A 167 -39.95 2.68 -3.62
N VAL A 168 -39.09 2.42 -4.61
CA VAL A 168 -38.50 1.09 -4.82
C VAL A 168 -37.14 0.94 -4.11
N THR A 169 -36.48 2.05 -3.74
CA THR A 169 -35.17 2.01 -3.08
C THR A 169 -35.16 1.16 -1.79
N PRO A 170 -36.11 1.27 -0.85
CA PRO A 170 -36.11 0.45 0.37
C PRO A 170 -36.20 -1.05 0.09
N ILE A 171 -37.03 -1.43 -0.90
CA ILE A 171 -37.18 -2.82 -1.35
C ILE A 171 -35.86 -3.31 -1.93
N LEU A 172 -35.23 -2.51 -2.80
CA LEU A 172 -33.97 -2.85 -3.43
C LEU A 172 -32.82 -2.97 -2.42
N LYS A 173 -32.75 -2.06 -1.43
CA LYS A 173 -31.79 -2.10 -0.32
C LYS A 173 -31.96 -3.38 0.52
N LYS A 174 -33.20 -3.77 0.83
CA LYS A 174 -33.53 -4.99 1.58
C LYS A 174 -33.21 -6.25 0.78
N ALA A 175 -33.58 -6.30 -0.50
CA ALA A 175 -33.24 -7.39 -1.41
C ALA A 175 -31.72 -7.55 -1.56
N SER A 176 -31.02 -6.43 -1.73
CA SER A 176 -29.56 -6.38 -1.80
C SER A 176 -28.90 -6.96 -0.55
N PHE A 177 -29.36 -6.55 0.64
CA PHE A 177 -28.88 -7.08 1.92
C PHE A 177 -29.05 -8.61 1.99
N TYR A 178 -30.27 -9.12 1.75
CA TYR A 178 -30.53 -10.55 1.81
C TYR A 178 -29.79 -11.35 0.75
N SER A 179 -29.62 -10.83 -0.47
CA SER A 179 -28.87 -11.52 -1.51
C SER A 179 -27.39 -11.69 -1.13
N SER A 180 -26.79 -10.68 -0.49
CA SER A 180 -25.37 -10.72 -0.14
C SER A 180 -25.13 -11.52 1.12
N VAL A 181 -25.88 -11.27 2.19
CA VAL A 181 -25.77 -12.04 3.43
C VAL A 181 -26.17 -13.49 3.20
N GLY A 182 -27.31 -13.71 2.54
CA GLY A 182 -27.81 -15.04 2.21
C GLY A 182 -26.85 -15.80 1.27
N GLY A 183 -26.35 -15.14 0.22
CA GLY A 183 -25.33 -15.71 -0.66
C GLY A 183 -24.07 -16.13 0.10
N SER A 184 -23.50 -15.25 0.92
CA SER A 184 -22.33 -15.57 1.74
C SER A 184 -22.59 -16.70 2.74
N ALA A 185 -23.75 -16.71 3.40
CA ALA A 185 -24.13 -17.77 4.34
C ALA A 185 -24.28 -19.13 3.66
N ILE A 186 -24.96 -19.20 2.51
CA ILE A 186 -25.10 -20.42 1.70
C ILE A 186 -23.72 -20.90 1.25
N THR A 187 -22.89 -20.01 0.72
CA THR A 187 -21.50 -20.34 0.31
C THR A 187 -20.70 -20.92 1.48
N PHE A 188 -20.82 -20.37 2.68
CA PHE A 188 -20.14 -20.88 3.86
C PHE A 188 -20.60 -22.27 4.27
N VAL A 189 -21.91 -22.51 4.34
CA VAL A 189 -22.47 -23.83 4.64
C VAL A 189 -21.99 -24.87 3.62
N ILE A 190 -21.99 -24.51 2.33
CA ILE A 190 -21.47 -25.36 1.26
C ILE A 190 -19.98 -25.69 1.49
N TYR A 191 -19.16 -24.71 1.88
CA TYR A 191 -17.75 -24.98 2.21
C TYR A 191 -17.58 -25.85 3.46
N LEU A 192 -18.42 -25.69 4.50
CA LEU A 192 -18.42 -26.58 5.66
C LEU A 192 -18.72 -28.04 5.26
N ILE A 193 -19.67 -28.25 4.34
CA ILE A 193 -19.98 -29.58 3.79
C ILE A 193 -18.78 -30.14 3.03
N ILE A 194 -18.12 -29.33 2.18
CA ILE A 194 -16.89 -29.75 1.47
C ILE A 194 -15.83 -30.21 2.47
N ILE A 195 -15.59 -29.43 3.53
CA ILE A 195 -14.57 -29.74 4.54
C ILE A 195 -14.92 -31.01 5.29
N ALA A 196 -16.16 -31.12 5.78
CA ALA A 196 -16.61 -32.31 6.50
C ALA A 196 -16.43 -33.57 5.64
N GLN A 197 -16.74 -33.48 4.35
CA GLN A 197 -16.56 -34.60 3.41
C GLN A 197 -15.09 -34.91 3.15
N LEU A 198 -14.24 -33.90 2.95
CA LEU A 198 -12.80 -34.11 2.77
C LEU A 198 -12.15 -34.70 4.02
N VAL A 199 -12.58 -34.27 5.22
CA VAL A 199 -12.14 -34.86 6.50
C VAL A 199 -12.61 -36.30 6.60
N ARG A 200 -13.88 -36.61 6.28
CA ARG A 200 -14.40 -37.98 6.27
C ARG A 200 -13.64 -38.89 5.31
N GLN A 201 -13.39 -38.43 4.08
CA GLN A 201 -12.59 -39.18 3.09
C GLN A 201 -11.17 -39.46 3.59
N LYS A 202 -10.55 -38.49 4.28
CA LYS A 202 -9.21 -38.66 4.87
C LYS A 202 -9.20 -39.64 6.04
N LEU A 203 -10.19 -39.56 6.94
CA LEU A 203 -10.32 -40.52 8.03
C LEU A 203 -10.51 -41.95 7.52
N ALA A 204 -11.17 -42.11 6.37
CA ALA A 204 -11.35 -43.41 5.74
C ALA A 204 -10.07 -43.97 5.09
N ILE A 205 -9.19 -43.12 4.53
CA ILE A 205 -8.04 -43.57 3.73
C ILE A 205 -6.79 -43.93 4.57
N LYS A 206 -6.72 -43.62 5.88
CA LYS A 206 -5.58 -43.89 6.79
C LYS A 206 -4.20 -43.36 6.36
N THR A 207 -4.01 -42.85 5.13
CA THR A 207 -2.73 -42.31 4.66
C THR A 207 -2.64 -40.82 4.95
N TYR A 208 -1.73 -40.47 5.87
CA TYR A 208 -1.67 -39.17 6.51
C TYR A 208 -0.71 -38.23 5.76
N LYS A 209 -1.24 -37.41 4.85
CA LYS A 209 -0.65 -36.10 4.47
C LYS A 209 -1.70 -35.29 3.72
N LEU A 210 -2.23 -34.23 4.34
CA LEU A 210 -2.94 -33.20 3.60
C LEU A 210 -1.95 -32.60 2.61
N GLU A 211 -2.25 -32.70 1.31
CA GLU A 211 -1.49 -31.96 0.32
C GLU A 211 -1.60 -30.45 0.65
N VAL A 212 -0.46 -29.76 0.56
CA VAL A 212 -0.37 -28.32 0.85
C VAL A 212 -1.40 -27.52 0.04
N HIS A 213 -1.78 -28.02 -1.13
CA HIS A 213 -2.78 -27.42 -2.01
C HIS A 213 -4.18 -27.33 -1.39
N GLU A 214 -4.65 -28.39 -0.72
CA GLU A 214 -5.99 -28.43 -0.12
C GLU A 214 -6.13 -27.43 1.04
N LYS A 215 -5.10 -27.33 1.89
CA LYS A 215 -5.05 -26.35 3.00
C LYS A 215 -5.15 -24.92 2.47
N SER A 216 -4.49 -24.67 1.34
CA SER A 216 -4.42 -23.36 0.72
C SER A 216 -5.77 -22.92 0.14
N ILE A 217 -6.50 -23.83 -0.51
CA ILE A 217 -7.87 -23.59 -1.01
C ILE A 217 -8.83 -23.30 0.13
N PHE A 218 -8.72 -24.06 1.23
CA PHE A 218 -9.55 -23.85 2.41
C PHE A 218 -9.28 -22.47 3.02
N LEU A 219 -8.01 -22.14 3.28
CA LEU A 219 -7.62 -20.86 3.84
C LEU A 219 -8.12 -19.69 2.98
N GLN A 220 -7.98 -19.78 1.65
CA GLN A 220 -8.48 -18.77 0.72
C GLN A 220 -10.00 -18.60 0.83
N SER A 221 -10.74 -19.72 0.88
CA SER A 221 -12.21 -19.70 0.94
C SER A 221 -12.72 -19.15 2.28
N PHE A 222 -12.05 -19.50 3.38
CA PHE A 222 -12.34 -18.99 4.71
C PHE A 222 -12.06 -17.49 4.82
N VAL A 223 -10.88 -17.02 4.39
CA VAL A 223 -10.54 -15.60 4.44
C VAL A 223 -11.50 -14.78 3.61
N ARG A 224 -11.87 -15.26 2.41
CA ARG A 224 -12.86 -14.60 1.56
C ARG A 224 -14.23 -14.52 2.23
N PHE A 225 -14.73 -15.62 2.78
CA PHE A 225 -16.01 -15.62 3.50
C PHE A 225 -16.01 -14.65 4.69
N ALA A 226 -14.94 -14.68 5.50
CA ALA A 226 -14.79 -13.80 6.65
C ALA A 226 -14.76 -12.33 6.19
N GLY A 227 -14.03 -12.02 5.12
CA GLY A 227 -13.99 -10.69 4.52
C GLY A 227 -15.36 -10.22 4.00
N ASP A 228 -16.02 -11.01 3.16
CA ASP A 228 -17.34 -10.71 2.59
C ASP A 228 -18.39 -10.46 3.70
N THR A 229 -18.43 -11.35 4.69
CA THR A 229 -19.38 -11.28 5.81
C THR A 229 -19.09 -10.07 6.68
N THR A 230 -17.82 -9.86 7.05
CA THR A 230 -17.42 -8.71 7.87
C THR A 230 -17.78 -7.41 7.17
N MET A 231 -17.44 -7.26 5.89
CA MET A 231 -17.75 -6.02 5.17
C MET A 231 -19.25 -5.80 5.00
N THR A 232 -20.02 -6.86 4.76
CA THR A 232 -21.49 -6.77 4.67
C THR A 232 -22.12 -6.39 6.01
N LEU A 233 -21.65 -6.94 7.12
CA LEU A 233 -22.10 -6.56 8.46
C LEU A 233 -21.70 -5.13 8.80
N LEU A 234 -20.47 -4.71 8.50
CA LEU A 234 -20.04 -3.33 8.70
C LEU A 234 -20.91 -2.35 7.89
N TYR A 235 -21.18 -2.64 6.62
CA TYR A 235 -21.98 -1.73 5.78
C TYR A 235 -23.46 -1.67 6.17
N HIS A 236 -24.06 -2.77 6.60
CA HIS A 236 -25.51 -2.79 6.86
C HIS A 236 -25.88 -2.62 8.34
N VAL A 237 -25.08 -3.12 9.26
CA VAL A 237 -25.37 -3.06 10.70
C VAL A 237 -24.66 -1.86 11.31
N MET A 238 -23.35 -1.69 11.10
CA MET A 238 -22.62 -0.62 11.77
C MET A 238 -23.01 0.79 11.30
N THR A 239 -23.36 0.96 10.03
CA THR A 239 -23.88 2.25 9.52
C THR A 239 -25.25 2.61 10.09
N GLN A 240 -25.98 1.66 10.67
CA GLN A 240 -27.26 1.92 11.34
C GLN A 240 -27.11 2.14 12.83
N THR A 241 -26.11 1.53 13.46
CA THR A 241 -25.93 1.55 14.92
C THR A 241 -24.95 2.62 15.38
N VAL A 242 -23.96 2.97 14.56
CA VAL A 242 -22.93 3.95 14.88
C VAL A 242 -23.31 5.28 14.22
N PRO A 243 -23.23 6.42 14.93
CA PRO A 243 -23.41 7.73 14.32
C PRO A 243 -22.51 7.90 13.11
N ASP A 244 -23.01 8.59 12.07
CA ASP A 244 -22.29 8.79 10.82
C ASP A 244 -20.87 9.30 11.09
N SER A 245 -19.89 8.49 10.70
CA SER A 245 -18.47 8.75 10.91
C SER A 245 -17.72 8.56 9.60
N ASP A 246 -17.06 9.63 9.14
CA ASP A 246 -16.22 9.62 7.94
C ASP A 246 -15.21 8.47 7.95
N LEU A 247 -14.58 8.21 9.11
CA LEU A 247 -13.60 7.15 9.26
C LEU A 247 -14.22 5.76 9.07
N LEU A 248 -15.46 5.56 9.54
CA LEU A 248 -16.21 4.32 9.33
C LEU A 248 -16.50 4.12 7.84
N ASN A 249 -16.98 5.15 7.14
CA ASN A 249 -17.26 5.08 5.70
C ASN A 249 -16.00 4.83 4.87
N VAL A 250 -14.90 5.56 5.14
CA VAL A 250 -13.60 5.30 4.53
C VAL A 250 -13.14 3.86 4.80
N SER A 251 -13.31 3.36 6.02
CA SER A 251 -12.91 2.00 6.40
C SER A 251 -13.75 0.94 5.69
N ILE A 252 -15.06 1.16 5.53
CA ILE A 252 -15.95 0.25 4.80
C ILE A 252 -15.57 0.22 3.31
N THR A 253 -15.41 1.39 2.68
CA THR A 253 -15.00 1.50 1.27
C THR A 253 -13.64 0.84 1.04
N LEU A 254 -12.66 1.12 1.92
CA LEU A 254 -11.34 0.49 1.88
C LEU A 254 -11.42 -1.02 2.06
N GLY A 255 -12.22 -1.48 3.02
CA GLY A 255 -12.37 -2.90 3.31
C GLY A 255 -12.98 -3.67 2.14
N TYR A 256 -13.98 -3.08 1.46
CA TYR A 256 -14.50 -3.65 0.21
C TYR A 256 -13.47 -3.68 -0.92
N LEU A 257 -12.69 -2.62 -1.08
CA LEU A 257 -11.62 -2.56 -2.07
C LEU A 257 -10.55 -3.64 -1.81
N ILE A 258 -10.12 -3.80 -0.55
CA ILE A 258 -9.19 -4.84 -0.16
C ILE A 258 -9.79 -6.22 -0.42
N ASN A 259 -11.01 -6.45 0.02
CA ASN A 259 -11.67 -7.74 -0.08
C ASN A 259 -11.93 -8.19 -1.53
N ASN A 260 -12.37 -7.26 -2.39
CA ASN A 260 -12.80 -7.58 -3.74
C ASN A 260 -11.66 -7.47 -4.77
N LEU A 261 -10.72 -6.55 -4.58
CA LEU A 261 -9.68 -6.26 -5.57
C LEU A 261 -8.28 -6.73 -5.15
N VAL A 262 -7.94 -6.66 -3.86
CA VAL A 262 -6.57 -6.94 -3.37
C VAL A 262 -6.39 -8.41 -3.00
N LEU A 263 -7.28 -8.95 -2.15
CA LEU A 263 -7.17 -10.32 -1.65
C LEU A 263 -7.21 -11.37 -2.77
N PRO A 264 -8.12 -11.32 -3.77
CA PRO A 264 -8.23 -12.41 -4.73
C PRO A 264 -6.99 -12.57 -5.63
N PRO A 265 -6.38 -11.49 -6.19
CA PRO A 265 -5.10 -11.60 -6.90
C PRO A 265 -3.96 -12.10 -6.01
N LEU A 266 -3.83 -11.55 -4.80
CA LEU A 266 -2.77 -11.95 -3.87
C LEU A 266 -2.88 -13.44 -3.53
N PHE A 267 -4.06 -13.93 -3.16
CA PHE A 267 -4.27 -15.35 -2.91
C PHE A 267 -3.99 -16.19 -4.16
N SER A 268 -4.44 -15.77 -5.33
CA SER A 268 -4.20 -16.52 -6.57
C SER A 268 -2.71 -16.70 -6.85
N VAL A 269 -1.90 -15.65 -6.63
CA VAL A 269 -0.44 -15.66 -6.82
C VAL A 269 0.28 -16.43 -5.70
N ILE A 270 -0.16 -16.29 -4.45
CA ILE A 270 0.47 -16.96 -3.29
C ILE A 270 0.19 -18.47 -3.31
N VAL A 271 -1.06 -18.86 -3.53
CA VAL A 271 -1.54 -20.25 -3.42
C VAL A 271 -1.06 -21.11 -4.59
N SER A 272 -1.08 -20.58 -5.82
CA SER A 272 -0.80 -21.38 -7.02
C SER A 272 0.57 -21.05 -7.59
N ARG A 273 1.56 -21.94 -7.34
CA ARG A 273 2.90 -21.83 -7.92
C ARG A 273 2.87 -21.80 -9.46
N SER A 274 2.01 -22.62 -10.07
CA SER A 274 1.85 -22.65 -11.55
C SER A 274 1.33 -21.31 -12.06
N LEU A 275 0.28 -20.76 -11.43
CA LEU A 275 -0.28 -19.48 -11.85
C LEU A 275 0.71 -18.34 -11.63
N ARG A 276 1.48 -18.36 -10.54
CA ARG A 276 2.52 -17.37 -10.26
C ARG A 276 3.55 -17.32 -11.38
N ILE A 277 4.04 -18.46 -11.83
CA ILE A 277 5.02 -18.54 -12.94
C ILE A 277 4.38 -18.03 -14.23
N ASP A 278 3.15 -18.48 -14.54
CA ASP A 278 2.42 -18.04 -15.75
C ASP A 278 2.20 -16.52 -15.75
N VAL A 279 1.79 -15.94 -14.61
CA VAL A 279 1.57 -14.49 -14.45
C VAL A 279 2.88 -13.71 -14.54
N LEU A 280 3.96 -14.18 -13.89
CA LEU A 280 5.26 -13.51 -13.94
C LEU A 280 5.85 -13.53 -15.36
N LEU A 281 5.84 -14.68 -16.03
CA LEU A 281 6.29 -14.79 -17.42
C LEU A 281 5.47 -13.89 -18.34
N PHE A 282 4.15 -13.82 -18.11
CA PHE A 282 3.27 -12.97 -18.89
C PHE A 282 3.51 -11.48 -18.63
N ILE A 283 3.76 -11.06 -17.39
CA ILE A 283 4.12 -9.67 -17.04
C ILE A 283 5.42 -9.30 -17.77
N VAL A 284 6.45 -10.14 -17.67
CA VAL A 284 7.74 -9.93 -18.35
C VAL A 284 7.54 -9.78 -19.86
N LYS A 285 6.75 -10.67 -20.48
CA LYS A 285 6.45 -10.62 -21.92
C LYS A 285 5.61 -9.39 -22.32
N SER A 286 4.67 -8.97 -21.48
CA SER A 286 3.75 -7.85 -21.77
C SER A 286 4.41 -6.49 -21.72
N THR A 287 5.52 -6.35 -21.00
CA THR A 287 6.35 -5.13 -21.01
C THR A 287 6.84 -4.76 -22.40
N ILE A 288 6.78 -5.68 -23.38
CA ILE A 288 7.41 -5.53 -24.69
C ILE A 288 6.44 -5.00 -25.78
N VAL A 289 5.09 -5.03 -25.62
CA VAL A 289 4.24 -5.10 -26.85
C VAL A 289 3.12 -4.05 -27.05
N THR A 290 2.69 -3.17 -26.12
CA THR A 290 1.64 -2.17 -26.50
C THR A 290 1.76 -0.78 -25.85
N PRO A 291 1.55 0.32 -26.61
CA PRO A 291 1.62 1.69 -26.09
C PRO A 291 0.57 1.97 -25.01
N ILE A 292 -0.62 1.38 -25.14
CA ILE A 292 -1.69 1.49 -24.13
C ILE A 292 -1.23 0.93 -22.79
N HIS A 293 -0.57 -0.24 -22.78
CA HIS A 293 -0.08 -0.83 -21.54
C HIS A 293 1.00 0.03 -20.87
N ARG A 294 1.87 0.66 -21.68
CA ARG A 294 2.88 1.60 -21.18
C ARG A 294 2.23 2.81 -20.52
N MET A 295 1.17 3.38 -21.11
CA MET A 295 0.43 4.50 -20.54
C MET A 295 -0.25 4.13 -19.21
N PHE A 296 -0.93 2.98 -19.13
CA PHE A 296 -1.51 2.51 -17.87
C PHE A 296 -0.45 2.28 -16.80
N LEU A 297 0.69 1.68 -17.15
CA LEU A 297 1.80 1.47 -16.22
C LEU A 297 2.35 2.82 -15.72
N GLN A 298 2.55 3.80 -16.59
CA GLN A 298 2.95 5.18 -16.24
C GLN A 298 2.01 5.82 -15.25
N ILE A 299 0.71 5.82 -15.54
CA ILE A 299 -0.29 6.41 -14.65
C ILE A 299 -0.31 5.67 -13.30
N SER A 300 -0.28 4.33 -13.29
CA SER A 300 -0.28 3.55 -12.05
C SER A 300 0.93 3.86 -11.16
N ILE A 301 2.12 3.96 -11.75
CA ILE A 301 3.36 4.25 -10.99
C ILE A 301 3.37 5.70 -10.52
N ALA A 302 2.94 6.64 -11.36
CA ALA A 302 2.81 8.05 -10.99
C ALA A 302 1.89 8.24 -9.78
N VAL A 303 0.70 7.63 -9.84
CA VAL A 303 -0.27 7.64 -8.73
C VAL A 303 0.35 7.02 -7.48
N LEU A 304 1.04 5.88 -7.60
CA LEU A 304 1.70 5.22 -6.46
C LEU A 304 2.79 6.10 -5.81
N TYR A 305 3.59 6.82 -6.59
CA TYR A 305 4.63 7.69 -6.05
C TYR A 305 4.04 8.90 -5.33
N ILE A 306 3.06 9.56 -5.95
CA ILE A 306 2.37 10.71 -5.37
C ILE A 306 1.63 10.28 -4.10
N SER A 307 0.93 9.15 -4.15
CA SER A 307 0.08 8.68 -3.07
C SER A 307 0.86 8.39 -1.79
N LEU A 308 1.95 7.63 -1.89
CA LEU A 308 2.82 7.32 -0.77
C LEU A 308 3.39 8.60 -0.13
N CYS A 309 3.78 9.57 -0.95
CA CYS A 309 4.34 10.83 -0.48
C CYS A 309 3.31 11.68 0.25
N VAL A 310 2.12 11.87 -0.35
CA VAL A 310 1.01 12.64 0.23
C VAL A 310 0.50 12.01 1.54
N VAL A 311 0.47 10.69 1.62
CA VAL A 311 -0.02 9.96 2.80
C VAL A 311 0.98 9.98 3.95
N PHE A 312 2.23 9.62 3.70
CA PHE A 312 3.20 9.38 4.78
C PHE A 312 3.92 10.65 5.25
N THR A 313 4.04 11.68 4.41
CA THR A 313 4.74 12.92 4.79
C THR A 313 4.05 13.65 5.94
N PRO A 314 2.72 13.86 5.95
CA PRO A 314 2.06 14.52 7.08
C PRO A 314 2.18 13.72 8.39
N PHE A 315 2.13 12.39 8.31
CA PHE A 315 2.40 11.53 9.46
C PHE A 315 3.81 11.73 10.00
N TYR A 316 4.79 11.84 9.09
CA TYR A 316 6.18 12.02 9.48
C TYR A 316 6.43 13.43 10.05
N VAL A 317 5.88 14.48 9.43
CA VAL A 317 5.94 15.85 9.97
C VAL A 317 5.34 15.92 11.38
N LYS A 318 4.22 15.22 11.63
CA LYS A 318 3.65 15.13 12.98
C LYS A 318 4.59 14.45 13.96
N LEU A 319 5.26 13.37 13.56
CA LEU A 319 6.25 12.70 14.40
C LEU A 319 7.42 13.63 14.75
N ILE A 320 7.94 14.36 13.76
CA ILE A 320 9.00 15.36 13.95
C ILE A 320 8.53 16.47 14.91
N HIS A 321 7.30 16.95 14.75
CA HIS A 321 6.71 17.94 15.64
C HIS A 321 6.70 17.44 17.10
N VAL A 322 6.31 16.19 17.36
CA VAL A 322 6.35 15.60 18.71
C VAL A 322 7.76 15.59 19.29
N PHE A 323 8.79 15.29 18.49
CA PHE A 323 10.19 15.34 18.94
C PHE A 323 10.64 16.76 19.32
N ILE A 324 10.17 17.77 18.59
CA ILE A 324 10.53 19.17 18.82
C ILE A 324 9.78 19.75 20.04
N THR A 325 8.48 19.45 20.18
CA THR A 325 7.63 20.10 21.19
C THR A 325 7.69 19.43 22.56
N ASN A 326 7.83 18.10 22.63
CA ASN A 326 7.83 17.39 23.90
C ASN A 326 9.18 17.54 24.60
N LYS A 327 9.19 18.15 25.79
CA LYS A 327 10.38 18.35 26.62
C LYS A 327 11.16 17.05 26.85
N LYS A 328 10.48 15.91 26.94
CA LYS A 328 11.10 14.59 27.11
C LYS A 328 12.08 14.23 25.99
N TYR A 329 11.74 14.57 24.75
CA TYR A 329 12.55 14.22 23.58
C TYR A 329 13.50 15.36 23.18
N LYS A 330 13.06 16.60 23.34
CA LYS A 330 13.79 17.81 22.91
C LYS A 330 15.23 17.92 23.44
N PHE A 331 15.47 17.49 24.69
CA PHE A 331 16.80 17.63 25.31
C PHE A 331 17.79 16.53 24.94
N LEU A 332 17.32 15.41 24.39
CA LEU A 332 18.16 14.26 24.06
C LEU A 332 18.78 14.43 22.66
N LYS A 333 20.12 14.35 22.57
CA LYS A 333 20.88 14.57 21.33
C LYS A 333 20.48 13.58 20.22
N ALA A 334 20.28 12.30 20.55
CA ALA A 334 19.73 11.30 19.64
C ALA A 334 18.43 11.75 18.93
N TYR A 335 17.48 12.33 19.67
CA TYR A 335 16.19 12.75 19.12
C TYR A 335 16.32 14.04 18.28
N LYS A 336 17.28 14.92 18.60
CA LYS A 336 17.63 16.06 17.73
C LYS A 336 18.19 15.59 16.39
N LEU A 337 19.07 14.57 16.40
CA LEU A 337 19.59 13.94 15.18
C LEU A 337 18.49 13.26 14.37
N MET A 338 17.62 12.48 15.02
CA MET A 338 16.44 11.89 14.36
C MET A 338 15.50 12.94 13.77
N THR A 339 15.36 14.09 14.43
CA THR A 339 14.60 15.23 13.90
C THR A 339 15.24 15.78 12.62
N GLN A 340 16.55 15.99 12.60
CA GLN A 340 17.26 16.45 11.40
C GLN A 340 17.14 15.44 10.25
N ILE A 341 17.32 14.14 10.51
CA ILE A 341 17.10 13.07 9.52
C ILE A 341 15.67 13.13 8.97
N GLY A 342 14.67 13.26 9.85
CA GLY A 342 13.27 13.37 9.45
C GLY A 342 12.99 14.60 8.59
N VAL A 343 13.59 15.75 8.90
CA VAL A 343 13.47 16.98 8.09
C VAL A 343 14.04 16.77 6.70
N VAL A 344 15.22 16.17 6.59
CA VAL A 344 15.88 15.87 5.31
C VAL A 344 15.05 14.89 4.46
N GLN A 345 14.43 13.89 5.10
CA GLN A 345 13.53 12.94 4.44
C GLN A 345 12.21 13.61 3.99
N CYS A 346 11.63 14.49 4.81
CA CYS A 346 10.44 15.26 4.42
C CYS A 346 10.76 16.26 3.29
N ALA A 347 11.94 16.89 3.29
CA ALA A 347 12.39 17.78 2.22
C ALA A 347 12.60 17.05 0.88
N SER A 348 12.79 15.73 0.91
CA SER A 348 12.89 14.87 -0.27
C SER A 348 11.53 14.54 -0.91
N CYS A 349 10.42 14.72 -0.18
CA CYS A 349 9.06 14.37 -0.64
C CYS A 349 8.59 15.14 -1.89
N PRO A 350 8.75 16.49 -1.98
CA PRO A 350 8.34 17.24 -3.18
C PRO A 350 8.96 16.69 -4.47
N ALA A 351 10.20 16.19 -4.41
CA ALA A 351 10.87 15.59 -5.55
C ALA A 351 10.18 14.31 -6.04
N PHE A 352 9.71 13.45 -5.15
CA PHE A 352 8.97 12.24 -5.52
C PHE A 352 7.56 12.54 -6.04
N ILE A 353 6.89 13.57 -5.50
CA ILE A 353 5.60 14.03 -6.01
C ILE A 353 5.77 14.55 -7.45
N MET A 354 6.73 15.44 -7.68
CA MET A 354 7.00 15.98 -9.02
C MET A 354 7.55 14.93 -9.98
N LEU A 355 8.30 13.94 -9.49
CA LEU A 355 8.68 12.77 -10.28
C LEU A 355 7.44 11.99 -10.73
N GLY A 356 6.51 11.68 -9.82
CA GLY A 356 5.25 11.03 -10.17
C GLY A 356 4.46 11.84 -11.19
N TYR A 357 4.36 13.17 -11.00
CA TYR A 357 3.72 14.07 -11.95
C TYR A 357 4.38 14.01 -13.35
N SER A 358 5.70 14.11 -13.42
CA SER A 358 6.44 14.05 -14.69
C SER A 358 6.26 12.71 -15.42
N ILE A 359 6.12 11.60 -14.68
CA ILE A 359 5.82 10.27 -15.24
C ILE A 359 4.40 10.23 -15.81
N ALA A 360 3.42 10.84 -15.14
CA ALA A 360 2.04 10.88 -15.61
C ALA A 360 1.90 11.69 -16.91
N VAL A 361 2.59 12.83 -17.00
CA VAL A 361 2.52 13.72 -18.18
C VAL A 361 3.48 13.28 -19.29
N GLY A 362 4.53 12.53 -18.96
CA GLY A 362 5.52 12.03 -19.91
C GLY A 362 6.67 13.00 -20.20
N TYR A 363 6.69 14.18 -19.57
CA TYR A 363 7.78 15.16 -19.64
C TYR A 363 7.95 15.89 -18.30
N ASP A 364 9.09 16.57 -18.11
CA ASP A 364 9.38 17.37 -16.91
C ASP A 364 9.06 18.87 -17.18
N PRO A 365 7.89 19.38 -16.75
CA PRO A 365 7.52 20.77 -17.01
C PRO A 365 8.52 21.73 -16.36
N HIS A 366 9.14 22.60 -17.17
CA HIS A 366 10.08 23.61 -16.71
C HIS A 366 11.28 23.06 -15.91
N ASN A 367 11.61 21.77 -16.05
CA ASN A 367 12.65 21.09 -15.27
C ASN A 367 12.44 21.13 -13.74
N ILE A 368 11.20 21.31 -13.26
CA ILE A 368 10.91 21.41 -11.83
C ILE A 368 11.20 20.08 -11.13
N ALA A 369 10.82 18.94 -11.73
CA ALA A 369 11.08 17.64 -11.15
C ALA A 369 12.59 17.36 -11.08
N SER A 370 13.33 17.71 -12.14
CA SER A 370 14.80 17.61 -12.18
C SER A 370 15.48 18.52 -11.16
N PHE A 371 14.99 19.75 -10.95
CA PHE A 371 15.52 20.61 -9.89
C PHE A 371 15.31 19.99 -8.49
N LEU A 372 14.10 19.54 -8.20
CA LEU A 372 13.79 18.94 -6.89
C LEU A 372 14.52 17.62 -6.67
N ILE A 373 14.80 16.83 -7.71
CA ILE A 373 15.54 15.58 -7.59
C ILE A 373 17.03 15.82 -7.27
N LYS A 374 17.59 16.96 -7.67
CA LYS A 374 18.93 17.43 -7.24
C LYS A 374 18.95 17.76 -5.75
N ILE A 375 17.92 18.47 -5.26
CA ILE A 375 17.73 18.73 -3.82
C ILE A 375 17.61 17.42 -3.06
N MET A 376 16.74 16.51 -3.51
CA MET A 376 16.58 15.19 -2.92
C MET A 376 17.91 14.44 -2.85
N ASN A 377 18.73 14.45 -3.91
CA ASN A 377 20.01 13.75 -3.88
C ASN A 377 20.96 14.33 -2.82
N GLY A 378 21.02 15.67 -2.68
CA GLY A 378 21.76 16.32 -1.61
C GLY A 378 21.25 15.97 -0.21
N CYS A 379 19.93 15.97 -0.02
CA CYS A 379 19.27 15.52 1.20
C CYS A 379 19.68 14.08 1.55
N ARG A 380 19.61 13.14 0.59
CA ARG A 380 20.04 11.75 0.81
C ARG A 380 21.50 11.63 1.24
N ARG A 381 22.38 12.48 0.71
CA ARG A 381 23.79 12.49 1.13
C ARG A 381 23.95 12.99 2.57
N ALA A 382 23.28 14.08 2.94
CA ALA A 382 23.29 14.57 4.31
C ALA A 382 22.75 13.50 5.28
N GLU A 383 21.66 12.84 4.90
CA GLU A 383 21.03 11.77 5.68
C GLU A 383 21.98 10.61 6.01
N ALA A 384 22.80 10.18 5.05
CA ALA A 384 23.75 9.09 5.25
C ALA A 384 24.77 9.43 6.36
N PHE A 385 25.31 10.65 6.36
CA PHE A 385 26.24 11.10 7.40
C PHE A 385 25.55 11.39 8.73
N LEU A 386 24.33 11.94 8.72
CA LEU A 386 23.53 12.09 9.94
C LEU A 386 23.22 10.73 10.59
N SER A 387 23.07 9.68 9.79
CA SER A 387 22.89 8.31 10.28
C SER A 387 24.14 7.76 10.97
N VAL A 388 25.33 8.08 10.44
CA VAL A 388 26.62 7.80 11.12
C VAL A 388 26.71 8.57 12.43
N ALA A 389 26.38 9.87 12.42
CA ALA A 389 26.38 10.71 13.63
C ALA A 389 25.43 10.16 14.70
N LEU A 390 24.24 9.66 14.31
CA LEU A 390 23.30 9.00 15.21
C LEU A 390 23.84 7.69 15.76
N GLY A 391 24.47 6.86 14.92
CA GLY A 391 25.13 5.64 15.37
C GLY A 391 26.25 5.93 16.39
N LEU A 392 27.05 6.97 16.14
CA LEU A 392 28.15 7.38 17.01
C LEU A 392 27.64 7.98 18.34
N GLU A 393 26.57 8.76 18.33
CA GLU A 393 25.95 9.29 19.55
C GLU A 393 25.38 8.18 20.44
N ARG A 394 24.78 7.16 19.83
CA ARG A 394 24.29 5.98 20.56
C ARG A 394 25.44 5.16 21.13
N PHE A 395 26.50 4.95 20.33
CA PHE A 395 27.73 4.30 20.77
C PHE A 395 28.32 5.04 21.96
N GLN A 396 28.44 6.36 21.85
CA GLN A 396 28.94 7.23 22.91
C GLN A 396 28.14 7.10 24.21
N THR A 397 26.82 7.11 24.10
CA THR A 397 25.91 7.04 25.24
C THR A 397 26.02 5.70 25.97
N ILE A 398 26.14 4.60 25.22
CA ILE A 398 26.21 3.25 25.78
C ILE A 398 27.56 2.97 26.43
N PHE A 399 28.66 3.33 25.76
CA PHE A 399 30.02 3.12 26.28
C PHE A 399 30.47 4.22 27.27
N ARG A 400 29.65 5.26 27.48
CA ARG A 400 29.94 6.42 28.36
C ARG A 400 31.21 7.21 28.01
N PHE A 401 31.67 7.17 26.75
CA PHE A 401 32.86 7.90 26.31
C PHE A 401 32.57 9.39 26.06
N GLN A 402 32.85 10.27 27.01
CA GLN A 402 32.51 11.70 26.84
C GLN A 402 33.30 12.42 25.73
N HIS A 403 34.48 11.93 25.36
CA HIS A 403 35.38 12.61 24.42
C HIS A 403 34.83 12.72 22.98
N PHE A 404 33.93 11.81 22.56
CA PHE A 404 33.40 11.79 21.19
C PHE A 404 32.32 12.85 20.88
N ARG A 405 31.95 13.73 21.83
CA ARG A 405 30.91 14.76 21.57
C ARG A 405 31.27 15.65 20.40
N PHE A 406 32.53 16.09 20.33
CA PHE A 406 33.05 16.93 19.27
C PHE A 406 32.96 16.26 17.89
N LEU A 407 33.24 14.94 17.81
CA LEU A 407 33.12 14.20 16.54
C LEU A 407 31.68 14.14 16.04
N VAL A 408 30.71 13.93 16.94
CA VAL A 408 29.29 13.93 16.55
C VAL A 408 28.88 15.29 16.00
N ASP A 409 29.27 16.39 16.65
CA ASP A 409 28.93 17.74 16.19
C ASP A 409 29.63 18.10 14.87
N GLY A 410 30.90 17.72 14.73
CA GLY A 410 31.64 17.84 13.48
C GLY A 410 31.00 17.06 12.34
N LEU A 411 30.58 15.82 12.57
CA LEU A 411 29.89 14.99 11.58
C LEU A 411 28.55 15.60 11.14
N ILE A 412 27.81 16.25 12.04
CA ILE A 412 26.56 16.95 11.69
C ILE A 412 26.86 18.10 10.73
N ILE A 413 27.87 18.93 11.04
CA ILE A 413 28.26 20.07 10.18
C ILE A 413 28.71 19.54 8.81
N VAL A 414 29.57 18.52 8.79
CA VAL A 414 30.03 17.87 7.56
C VAL A 414 28.86 17.30 6.76
N ALA A 415 27.87 16.68 7.40
CA ALA A 415 26.70 16.11 6.73
C ALA A 415 25.91 17.18 5.95
N TRP A 416 25.62 18.32 6.59
CA TRP A 416 24.89 19.42 5.98
C TRP A 416 25.69 20.11 4.87
N LEU A 417 26.97 20.40 5.12
CA LEU A 417 27.85 20.98 4.10
C LEU A 417 27.98 20.05 2.89
N TYR A 418 28.13 18.74 3.11
CA TYR A 418 28.23 17.77 2.03
C TYR A 418 26.93 17.65 1.21
N GLY A 419 25.77 17.71 1.87
CA GLY A 419 24.47 17.78 1.20
C GLY A 419 24.33 19.05 0.34
N LEU A 420 24.65 20.21 0.90
CA LEU A 420 24.59 21.51 0.19
C LEU A 420 25.56 21.57 -0.99
N THR A 421 26.80 21.08 -0.82
CA THR A 421 27.78 20.98 -1.90
C THR A 421 27.27 20.10 -3.03
N ASN A 422 26.63 18.97 -2.72
CA ASN A 422 26.01 18.13 -3.76
C ASN A 422 24.92 18.88 -4.54
N ILE A 423 24.06 19.64 -3.84
CA ILE A 423 23.02 20.45 -4.51
C ILE A 423 23.68 21.49 -5.42
N ALA A 424 24.70 22.21 -4.93
CA ALA A 424 25.41 23.21 -5.72
C ALA A 424 26.09 22.60 -6.96
N LEU A 425 26.73 21.44 -6.82
CA LEU A 425 27.39 20.75 -7.94
C LEU A 425 26.40 20.34 -9.03
N PHE A 426 25.23 19.79 -8.70
CA PHE A 426 24.22 19.44 -9.71
C PHE A 426 23.46 20.64 -10.30
N ASN A 427 23.52 21.81 -9.66
CA ASN A 427 23.04 23.06 -10.25
C ASN A 427 24.13 23.76 -11.10
N SER A 428 25.38 23.31 -11.02
CA SER A 428 26.47 23.81 -11.87
C SER A 428 26.39 23.23 -13.29
N PRO A 429 26.95 23.90 -14.31
CA PRO A 429 26.97 23.39 -15.68
C PRO A 429 27.91 22.19 -15.88
N LEU A 430 28.60 21.71 -14.84
CA LEU A 430 29.58 20.63 -14.93
C LEU A 430 28.97 19.23 -14.70
N SER A 431 27.78 19.16 -14.10
CA SER A 431 27.14 17.89 -13.77
C SER A 431 25.63 17.96 -13.83
N GLU A 432 24.99 16.85 -14.17
CA GLU A 432 23.55 16.82 -14.36
C GLU A 432 22.94 15.54 -13.79
N PHE A 433 21.91 15.72 -12.98
CA PHE A 433 21.08 14.67 -12.40
C PHE A 433 19.62 15.05 -12.61
N ALA A 434 19.00 14.41 -13.59
CA ALA A 434 17.70 14.81 -14.11
C ALA A 434 16.68 13.68 -13.98
N VAL A 435 15.41 14.06 -14.00
CA VAL A 435 14.31 13.12 -14.13
C VAL A 435 14.19 12.69 -15.58
N VAL A 436 14.10 11.38 -15.82
CA VAL A 436 13.81 10.84 -17.15
C VAL A 436 12.48 10.09 -17.05
N PRO A 437 11.35 10.72 -17.42
CA PRO A 437 10.01 10.15 -17.26
C PRO A 437 9.87 8.76 -17.89
N GLU A 438 10.52 8.54 -19.03
CA GLU A 438 10.53 7.26 -19.74
C GLU A 438 11.17 6.10 -18.94
N LYS A 439 12.05 6.45 -17.99
CA LYS A 439 12.78 5.53 -17.11
C LYS A 439 12.16 5.46 -15.70
N PHE A 440 11.02 6.11 -15.45
CA PHE A 440 10.28 6.05 -14.19
C PHE A 440 11.12 6.39 -12.94
N GLY A 441 12.18 7.20 -13.11
CA GLY A 441 13.14 7.50 -12.07
C GLY A 441 14.24 8.47 -12.54
N PRO A 442 15.07 8.97 -11.60
CA PRO A 442 16.17 9.85 -11.93
C PRO A 442 17.37 9.11 -12.51
N ALA A 443 18.10 9.81 -13.38
CA ALA A 443 19.33 9.29 -13.98
C ALA A 443 20.44 10.35 -14.00
N TYR A 444 21.66 9.87 -13.80
CA TYR A 444 22.88 10.64 -14.06
C TYR A 444 23.07 10.83 -15.57
N ASN A 445 23.23 12.08 -16.01
CA ASN A 445 23.55 12.38 -17.39
C ASN A 445 25.07 12.45 -17.58
N ARG A 446 25.64 11.38 -18.16
CA ARG A 446 27.08 11.22 -18.36
C ARG A 446 27.66 12.02 -19.52
N SER A 447 26.84 12.79 -20.25
CA SER A 447 27.34 13.74 -21.25
C SER A 447 28.09 14.91 -20.61
N PHE A 448 27.91 15.14 -19.31
CA PHE A 448 28.60 16.18 -18.55
C PHE A 448 29.89 15.64 -17.89
N PRO A 449 31.00 16.39 -17.91
CA PRO A 449 32.33 15.88 -17.58
C PRO A 449 32.48 15.47 -16.10
N ALA A 450 31.84 16.19 -15.17
CA ALA A 450 31.97 15.90 -13.74
C ALA A 450 30.96 14.86 -13.23
N THR A 451 29.90 14.54 -14.00
CA THR A 451 28.83 13.65 -13.53
C THR A 451 29.36 12.26 -13.15
N ALA A 452 30.27 11.68 -13.94
CA ALA A 452 30.80 10.35 -13.66
C ALA A 452 31.65 10.29 -12.38
N ILE A 453 32.40 11.36 -12.10
CA ILE A 453 33.21 11.50 -10.88
C ILE A 453 32.28 11.64 -9.68
N ILE A 454 31.28 12.53 -9.77
CA ILE A 454 30.33 12.76 -8.68
C ILE A 454 29.49 11.51 -8.41
N GLU A 455 29.06 10.76 -9.44
CA GLU A 455 28.36 9.49 -9.29
C GLU A 455 29.19 8.48 -8.47
N LYS A 456 30.49 8.35 -8.78
CA LYS A 456 31.41 7.48 -8.04
C LYS A 456 31.64 7.95 -6.61
N VAL A 457 31.87 9.24 -6.40
CA VAL A 457 32.07 9.83 -5.05
C VAL A 457 30.83 9.65 -4.19
N ASN A 458 29.64 9.87 -4.75
CA ASN A 458 28.37 9.69 -4.07
C ASN A 458 28.11 8.23 -3.72
N PHE A 459 28.43 7.30 -4.62
CA PHE A 459 28.36 5.88 -4.32
C PHE A 459 29.30 5.49 -3.18
N CYS A 460 30.60 5.81 -3.29
CA CYS A 460 31.60 5.47 -2.30
C CYS A 460 31.26 6.06 -0.92
N SER A 461 30.93 7.35 -0.85
CA SER A 461 30.57 8.02 0.41
C SER A 461 29.36 7.38 1.09
N SER A 462 28.31 7.05 0.34
CA SER A 462 27.11 6.42 0.91
C SER A 462 27.34 4.97 1.34
N VAL A 463 28.14 4.20 0.60
CA VAL A 463 28.54 2.85 1.02
C VAL A 463 29.40 2.93 2.29
N THR A 464 30.40 3.80 2.32
CA THR A 464 31.24 4.02 3.51
C THR A 464 30.39 4.42 4.71
N ALA A 465 29.50 5.40 4.58
CA ALA A 465 28.60 5.81 5.67
C ALA A 465 27.71 4.65 6.16
N SER A 466 27.17 3.84 5.24
CA SER A 466 26.34 2.68 5.59
C SER A 466 27.15 1.61 6.33
N VAL A 467 28.35 1.27 5.86
CA VAL A 467 29.25 0.31 6.49
C VAL A 467 29.70 0.80 7.87
N THR A 468 30.11 2.07 7.99
CA THR A 468 30.48 2.66 9.28
C THR A 468 29.31 2.60 10.26
N THR A 469 28.10 2.96 9.83
CA THR A 469 26.89 2.88 10.66
C THR A 469 26.64 1.45 11.14
N PHE A 470 26.79 0.46 10.25
CA PHE A 470 26.64 -0.94 10.60
C PHE A 470 27.67 -1.43 11.61
N LEU A 471 28.95 -1.12 11.39
CA LEU A 471 30.02 -1.48 12.32
C LEU A 471 29.78 -0.86 13.71
N LEU A 472 29.35 0.40 13.77
CA LEU A 472 28.98 1.03 15.04
C LEU A 472 27.85 0.28 15.75
N TYR A 473 26.80 -0.12 15.03
CA TYR A 473 25.72 -0.91 15.63
C TYR A 473 26.14 -2.33 16.01
N LEU A 474 27.02 -2.99 15.26
CA LEU A 474 27.59 -4.27 15.65
C LEU A 474 28.40 -4.16 16.94
N LEU A 475 29.21 -3.11 17.09
CA LEU A 475 29.97 -2.85 18.33
C LEU A 475 29.04 -2.58 19.51
N ILE A 476 27.99 -1.77 19.32
CA ILE A 476 26.95 -1.53 20.33
C ILE A 476 26.33 -2.85 20.79
N VAL A 477 25.91 -3.69 19.84
CA VAL A 477 25.23 -4.95 20.13
C VAL A 477 26.17 -5.95 20.79
N GLY A 478 27.40 -6.09 20.27
CA GLY A 478 28.42 -6.94 20.87
C GLY A 478 28.71 -6.56 22.32
N HIS A 479 28.81 -5.26 22.61
CA HIS A 479 29.00 -4.77 23.97
C HIS A 479 27.80 -5.03 24.88
N LEU A 480 26.57 -4.76 24.41
CA LEU A 480 25.35 -5.06 25.17
C LEU A 480 25.23 -6.57 25.45
N LEU A 481 25.54 -7.42 24.47
CA LEU A 481 25.54 -8.87 24.65
C LEU A 481 26.61 -9.30 25.66
N HIS A 482 27.84 -8.78 25.57
CA HIS A 482 28.91 -9.06 26.52
C HIS A 482 28.51 -8.65 27.95
N GLN A 483 27.92 -7.45 28.12
CA GLN A 483 27.44 -6.97 29.42
C GLN A 483 26.35 -7.88 30.01
N LYS A 484 25.40 -8.35 29.18
CA LYS A 484 24.34 -9.27 29.64
C LYS A 484 24.87 -10.66 29.97
N LEU A 485 25.82 -11.18 29.19
CA LEU A 485 26.50 -12.45 29.46
C LEU A 485 27.28 -12.38 30.78
N SER A 486 27.94 -11.25 31.04
CA SER A 486 28.69 -11.01 32.29
C SER A 486 27.78 -10.99 33.53
N VAL A 487 26.58 -10.43 33.43
CA VAL A 487 25.62 -10.33 34.57
C VAL A 487 24.76 -11.60 34.74
N LYS A 488 24.90 -12.61 33.87
CA LYS A 488 24.10 -13.86 33.87
C LYS A 488 22.57 -13.68 33.80
N THR A 489 22.08 -12.47 33.54
CA THR A 489 20.66 -12.18 33.34
C THR A 489 20.35 -12.03 31.86
N PHE A 490 19.71 -13.04 31.27
CA PHE A 490 19.40 -13.08 29.83
C PHE A 490 18.17 -12.25 29.40
N GLN A 491 17.53 -11.54 30.34
CA GLN A 491 16.38 -10.71 30.00
C GLN A 491 16.85 -9.37 29.41
N MET A 492 16.96 -9.32 28.08
CA MET A 492 17.06 -8.06 27.35
C MET A 492 15.78 -7.26 27.54
N GLU A 493 15.93 -6.00 27.93
CA GLU A 493 14.79 -5.10 28.04
C GLU A 493 14.13 -4.92 26.67
N VAL A 494 12.80 -4.86 26.66
CA VAL A 494 12.01 -4.72 25.42
C VAL A 494 12.46 -3.50 24.60
N ASN A 495 12.92 -2.44 25.27
CA ASN A 495 13.40 -1.21 24.64
C ASN A 495 14.72 -1.41 23.87
N GLU A 496 15.67 -2.18 24.41
CA GLU A 496 16.97 -2.46 23.77
C GLU A 496 16.77 -3.26 22.46
N LYS A 497 15.93 -4.30 22.51
CA LYS A 497 15.57 -5.10 21.32
C LYS A 497 14.96 -4.23 20.22
N SER A 498 14.09 -3.30 20.62
CA SER A 498 13.40 -2.39 19.72
C SER A 498 14.37 -1.49 18.96
N ILE A 499 15.35 -0.90 19.67
CA ILE A 499 16.38 -0.04 19.05
C ILE A 499 17.22 -0.85 18.06
N PHE A 500 17.58 -2.09 18.41
CA PHE A 500 18.32 -2.96 17.51
C PHE A 500 17.55 -3.30 16.24
N ILE A 501 16.28 -3.69 16.37
CA ILE A 501 15.41 -4.00 15.21
C ILE A 501 15.32 -2.78 14.29
N GLN A 502 15.13 -1.57 14.85
CA GLN A 502 15.07 -0.35 14.06
C GLN A 502 16.37 -0.10 13.28
N ALA A 503 17.53 -0.21 13.95
CA ALA A 503 18.84 -0.01 13.32
C ALA A 503 19.13 -1.06 12.24
N PHE A 504 18.81 -2.33 12.52
CA PHE A 504 18.98 -3.43 11.58
C PHE A 504 18.13 -3.22 10.33
N VAL A 505 16.82 -3.05 10.50
CA VAL A 505 15.90 -2.86 9.37
C VAL A 505 16.30 -1.63 8.56
N ARG A 506 16.76 -0.56 9.22
CA ARG A 506 17.25 0.64 8.53
C ARG A 506 18.48 0.37 7.69
N PHE A 507 19.50 -0.26 8.28
CA PHE A 507 20.75 -0.60 7.58
C PHE A 507 20.51 -1.47 6.36
N PHE A 508 19.70 -2.52 6.49
CA PHE A 508 19.38 -3.39 5.36
C PHE A 508 18.57 -2.66 4.30
N GLY A 509 17.64 -1.78 4.68
CA GLY A 509 16.90 -0.94 3.74
C GLY A 509 17.82 -0.01 2.94
N ASP A 510 18.69 0.75 3.62
CA ASP A 510 19.62 1.69 3.00
C ASP A 510 20.63 0.97 2.09
N THR A 511 21.20 -0.15 2.58
CA THR A 511 22.16 -0.97 1.83
C THR A 511 21.52 -1.60 0.61
N ALA A 512 20.34 -2.21 0.77
CA ALA A 512 19.62 -2.83 -0.35
C ALA A 512 19.31 -1.81 -1.44
N MET A 513 18.86 -0.59 -1.08
CA MET A 513 18.58 0.44 -2.07
C MET A 513 19.85 0.96 -2.75
N SER A 514 20.95 1.11 -2.01
CA SER A 514 22.25 1.49 -2.60
C SER A 514 22.76 0.44 -3.59
N LEU A 515 22.69 -0.85 -3.22
CA LEU A 515 23.06 -1.96 -4.10
C LEU A 515 22.17 -2.03 -5.34
N MET A 516 20.85 -1.90 -5.18
CA MET A 516 19.88 -1.89 -6.28
C MET A 516 20.10 -0.73 -7.25
N TYR A 517 20.54 0.43 -6.76
CA TYR A 517 20.79 1.60 -7.60
C TYR A 517 22.15 1.56 -8.30
N HIS A 518 23.22 1.09 -7.64
CA HIS A 518 24.57 1.19 -8.18
C HIS A 518 25.17 -0.12 -8.67
N VAL A 519 24.97 -1.23 -7.94
CA VAL A 519 25.62 -2.52 -8.23
C VAL A 519 24.79 -3.36 -9.18
N VAL A 520 23.48 -3.46 -8.95
CA VAL A 520 22.59 -4.29 -9.78
C VAL A 520 22.61 -3.86 -11.26
N PRO A 521 22.62 -2.56 -11.62
CA PRO A 521 22.73 -2.15 -13.02
C PRO A 521 24.06 -2.49 -13.71
N LEU A 522 25.11 -2.89 -12.95
CA LEU A 522 26.35 -3.42 -13.51
C LEU A 522 26.23 -4.91 -13.84
N LEU A 523 25.39 -5.64 -13.11
CA LEU A 523 25.19 -7.08 -13.26
C LEU A 523 24.04 -7.44 -14.19
N VAL A 524 23.00 -6.60 -14.22
CA VAL A 524 21.75 -6.84 -14.94
C VAL A 524 21.49 -5.67 -15.89
N PRO A 525 21.08 -5.94 -17.15
CA PRO A 525 20.66 -4.88 -18.07
C PRO A 525 19.65 -3.95 -17.40
N LYS A 526 19.82 -2.64 -17.60
CA LYS A 526 18.92 -1.62 -17.05
C LYS A 526 17.50 -1.90 -17.52
N SER A 527 16.65 -2.37 -16.60
CA SER A 527 15.24 -2.63 -16.86
C SER A 527 14.37 -1.58 -16.19
N THR A 528 13.23 -1.28 -16.81
CA THR A 528 12.20 -0.41 -16.24
C THR A 528 11.75 -0.88 -14.86
N VAL A 529 11.60 -2.20 -14.68
CA VAL A 529 11.21 -2.81 -13.40
C VAL A 529 12.23 -2.50 -12.31
N LEU A 530 13.53 -2.57 -12.62
CA LEU A 530 14.59 -2.22 -11.67
C LEU A 530 14.48 -0.75 -11.25
N GLN A 531 14.28 0.17 -12.19
CA GLN A 531 14.15 1.61 -11.89
C GLN A 531 12.92 1.93 -11.02
N ILE A 532 11.79 1.31 -11.34
CA ILE A 532 10.55 1.44 -10.56
C ILE A 532 10.78 0.91 -9.15
N THR A 533 11.33 -0.30 -9.03
CA THR A 533 11.58 -0.96 -7.74
C THR A 533 12.53 -0.16 -6.88
N THR A 534 13.62 0.36 -7.46
CA THR A 534 14.61 1.16 -6.75
C THR A 534 14.02 2.49 -6.28
N THR A 535 13.28 3.20 -7.13
CA THR A 535 12.65 4.48 -6.77
C THR A 535 11.56 4.28 -5.71
N LEU A 536 10.70 3.29 -5.88
CA LEU A 536 9.67 2.93 -4.90
C LEU A 536 10.30 2.52 -3.57
N GLY A 537 11.35 1.71 -3.62
CA GLY A 537 12.08 1.30 -2.43
C GLY A 537 12.73 2.48 -1.72
N TYR A 538 13.21 3.49 -2.46
CA TYR A 538 13.66 4.75 -1.86
C TYR A 538 12.54 5.54 -1.20
N ILE A 539 11.35 5.63 -1.80
CA ILE A 539 10.17 6.27 -1.18
C ILE A 539 9.79 5.55 0.11
N VAL A 540 9.64 4.22 0.05
CA VAL A 540 9.28 3.39 1.20
C VAL A 540 10.33 3.50 2.30
N ASN A 541 11.60 3.36 1.95
CA ASN A 541 12.68 3.43 2.91
C ASN A 541 12.79 4.84 3.51
N SER A 542 12.63 5.92 2.75
CA SER A 542 12.84 7.29 3.28
C SER A 542 11.63 7.86 4.00
N LEU A 543 10.40 7.54 3.58
CA LEU A 543 9.17 8.16 4.09
C LEU A 543 8.28 7.21 4.91
N VAL A 544 8.21 5.93 4.55
CA VAL A 544 7.28 4.97 5.19
C VAL A 544 7.93 4.29 6.39
N LEU A 545 9.13 3.76 6.18
CA LEU A 545 9.81 2.90 7.13
C LEU A 545 10.16 3.62 8.46
N PRO A 546 10.71 4.86 8.46
CA PRO A 546 11.09 5.53 9.71
C PRO A 546 9.91 5.83 10.66
N PRO A 547 8.78 6.42 10.22
CA PRO A 547 7.65 6.67 11.12
C PRO A 547 6.98 5.37 11.56
N VAL A 548 6.81 4.39 10.66
CA VAL A 548 6.21 3.10 11.00
C VAL A 548 7.06 2.36 12.04
N LEU A 549 8.38 2.24 11.82
CA LEU A 549 9.27 1.62 12.80
C LEU A 549 9.23 2.36 14.13
N SER A 550 9.31 3.70 14.14
CA SER A 550 9.29 4.48 15.37
C SER A 550 8.00 4.26 16.19
N MET A 551 6.86 4.16 15.51
CA MET A 551 5.55 3.91 16.13
C MET A 551 5.38 2.47 16.65
N ILE A 552 5.94 1.48 15.95
CA ILE A 552 5.92 0.08 16.39
C ILE A 552 6.84 -0.12 17.60
N VAL A 553 8.04 0.46 17.53
CA VAL A 553 9.15 0.23 18.46
C VAL A 553 8.92 0.92 19.80
N SER A 554 8.42 2.16 19.79
CA SER A 554 8.32 2.98 21.00
C SER A 554 6.88 3.12 21.48
N ARG A 555 6.52 2.35 22.52
CA ARG A 555 5.21 2.44 23.18
C ARG A 555 4.94 3.85 23.72
N SER A 556 5.98 4.53 24.23
CA SER A 556 5.85 5.89 24.76
C SER A 556 5.55 6.90 23.66
N LEU A 557 6.30 6.84 22.56
CA LEU A 557 6.09 7.69 21.41
C LEU A 557 4.71 7.46 20.78
N ARG A 558 4.28 6.20 20.68
CA ARG A 558 2.94 5.86 20.18
C ARG A 558 1.84 6.47 21.04
N LYS A 559 1.96 6.40 22.37
CA LYS A 559 1.01 7.04 23.29
C LYS A 559 0.98 8.55 23.04
N ASP A 560 2.13 9.20 22.97
CA ASP A 560 2.21 10.65 22.78
C ASP A 560 1.65 11.10 21.42
N VAL A 561 1.96 10.36 20.34
CA VAL A 561 1.43 10.62 18.99
C VAL A 561 -0.08 10.37 18.93
N VAL A 562 -0.56 9.26 19.49
CA VAL A 562 -2.00 8.93 19.50
C VAL A 562 -2.78 9.93 20.36
N VAL A 563 -2.30 10.27 21.56
CA VAL A 563 -2.92 11.29 22.42
C VAL A 563 -2.94 12.63 21.73
N PHE A 564 -1.88 13.02 21.02
CA PHE A 564 -1.88 14.25 20.24
C PHE A 564 -2.91 14.24 19.09
N ILE A 565 -3.05 13.10 18.40
CA ILE A 565 -4.07 12.95 17.33
C ILE A 565 -5.48 12.98 17.93
N VAL A 566 -5.73 12.22 19.00
CA VAL A 566 -7.05 12.07 19.63
C VAL A 566 -7.47 13.35 20.35
N SER A 567 -6.59 13.99 21.14
CA SER A 567 -6.91 15.26 21.83
C SER A 567 -7.33 16.37 20.86
N LYS A 568 -6.73 16.38 19.66
CA LYS A 568 -7.09 17.31 18.60
C LYS A 568 -8.45 16.99 17.95
N VAL A 569 -8.90 15.73 17.98
CA VAL A 569 -10.24 15.32 17.51
C VAL A 569 -11.29 15.57 18.59
N SER A 570 -11.03 15.22 19.86
CA SER A 570 -11.97 15.41 20.96
C SER A 570 -12.21 16.89 21.29
N SER A 571 -11.19 17.75 21.19
CA SER A 571 -11.36 19.21 21.34
C SER A 571 -12.12 19.87 20.20
N VAL A 572 -12.31 19.16 19.07
CA VAL A 572 -13.19 19.58 17.96
C VAL A 572 -14.63 19.14 18.19
N HIS A 573 -14.89 18.05 18.94
CA HIS A 573 -16.24 17.55 19.21
C HIS A 573 -16.86 18.11 20.50
N ALA A 574 -16.04 18.49 21.50
CA ALA A 574 -16.51 19.02 22.78
C ALA A 574 -16.85 20.52 22.75
N SER A 575 -16.74 21.18 21.60
CA SER A 575 -17.08 22.59 21.39
C SER A 575 -17.76 22.79 20.05
#